data_AF-A0A1M5LRP6-F1
#
_entry.id   AF-A0A1M5LRP6-F1
#
_cell.length_a   1.000
_cell.length_b   1.000
_cell.length_c   1.000
_cell.angle_alpha   90.00
_cell.angle_beta   90.00
_cell.angle_gamma   90.00
#
_symmetry.space_group_name_H-M   'P 1'
#
loop_
_entity.id
_entity.type
_entity.pdbx_description
1 polymer ?
#
loop_
_entity_poly.entity_id
_entity_poly.type
_entity_poly.pdbx_seq_one_letter_code
_entity_poly.pdbx_strand_id
1 'polypeptide(L)'
;MPSIDIVISNKLGLHARAAAKLTQLAGKFSSEIFIARGAQRVNAKSIMGVMMLAAGMGVTVKVDASGSDAEQALLDIQSLFNNKFGEQE
;
A
#
# COMPACT_ATOMS: atom_id res chain seq x y z
N MET A 1 7.74 -9.82 -11.91
CA MET A 1 6.98 -8.82 -11.14
C MET A 1 6.80 -9.37 -9.73
N PRO A 2 7.62 -8.94 -8.77
CA PRO A 2 7.47 -9.37 -7.37
C PRO A 2 6.16 -8.86 -6.77
N SER A 3 5.64 -9.59 -5.79
CA SER A 3 4.46 -9.20 -5.03
C SER A 3 4.48 -9.75 -3.62
N ILE A 4 3.84 -9.06 -2.69
CA ILE A 4 3.69 -9.46 -1.30
C ILE A 4 2.24 -9.28 -0.83
N ASP A 5 1.81 -10.16 0.06
CA ASP A 5 0.52 -10.04 0.75
C ASP A 5 0.74 -9.42 2.13
N ILE A 6 -0.07 -8.43 2.49
CA ILE A 6 0.04 -7.68 3.74
C ILE A 6 -1.32 -7.59 4.42
N VAL A 7 -1.36 -7.91 5.71
CA VAL A 7 -2.55 -7.72 6.55
C VAL A 7 -2.55 -6.30 7.10
N ILE A 8 -3.64 -5.57 6.89
CA ILE A 8 -3.83 -4.21 7.43
C ILE A 8 -4.10 -4.31 8.93
N SER A 9 -3.25 -3.69 9.75
CA SER A 9 -3.31 -3.78 11.22
C SER A 9 -3.57 -2.45 11.92
N ASN A 10 -3.62 -1.33 11.19
CA ASN A 10 -4.00 -0.03 11.74
C ASN A 10 -5.53 0.10 11.80
N LYS A 11 -6.04 0.76 12.85
CA LYS A 11 -7.46 0.74 13.24
C LYS A 11 -8.44 1.18 12.15
N LEU A 12 -8.09 2.22 11.39
CA LEU A 12 -8.97 2.81 10.35
C LEU A 12 -8.70 2.24 8.94
N GLY A 13 -7.71 1.36 8.77
CA GLY A 13 -7.27 0.85 7.47
C GLY A 13 -6.75 1.93 6.53
N LEU A 14 -6.96 1.78 5.22
CA LEU A 14 -6.52 2.71 4.15
C LEU A 14 -7.42 3.96 4.04
N HIS A 15 -7.61 4.66 5.16
CA HIS A 15 -8.24 5.98 5.23
C HIS A 15 -7.31 7.10 4.70
N ALA A 16 -7.78 8.34 4.68
CA ALA A 16 -7.09 9.47 4.03
C ALA A 16 -5.62 9.66 4.45
N ARG A 17 -5.29 9.55 5.75
CA ARG A 17 -3.91 9.71 6.25
C ARG A 17 -3.00 8.54 5.85
N ALA A 18 -3.45 7.31 6.07
CA ALA A 18 -2.71 6.12 5.65
C ALA A 18 -2.51 6.08 4.13
N ALA A 19 -3.55 6.42 3.36
CA ALA A 19 -3.50 6.54 1.91
C ALA A 19 -2.47 7.59 1.46
N ALA A 20 -2.47 8.78 2.07
CA ALA A 20 -1.49 9.83 1.75
C ALA A 20 -0.05 9.37 2.00
N LYS A 21 0.21 8.70 3.13
CA LYS A 21 1.54 8.14 3.44
C LYS A 21 1.96 7.06 2.45
N LEU A 22 1.06 6.15 2.10
CA LEU A 22 1.31 5.12 1.08
C LEU A 22 1.63 5.76 -0.27
N THR A 23 0.82 6.71 -0.73
CA THR A 23 1.00 7.33 -2.04
C THR A 23 2.24 8.18 -2.11
N GLN A 24 2.59 8.87 -1.02
CA GLN A 24 3.83 9.64 -0.91
C GLN A 24 5.05 8.72 -0.96
N LEU A 25 5.01 7.57 -0.27
CA LEU A 25 6.09 6.60 -0.32
C LEU A 25 6.21 5.96 -1.70
N ALA A 26 5.11 5.44 -2.25
CA ALA A 26 5.07 4.83 -3.58
C ALA A 26 5.55 5.80 -4.67
N GLY A 27 5.24 7.09 -4.53
CA GLY A 27 5.67 8.15 -5.46
C GLY A 27 7.18 8.40 -5.52
N LYS A 28 7.97 7.90 -4.55
CA LYS A 28 9.43 8.02 -4.55
C LYS A 28 10.13 7.04 -5.50
N PHE A 29 9.43 5.97 -5.90
CA PHE A 29 9.99 4.91 -6.72
C PHE A 29 9.68 5.14 -8.20
N SER A 30 10.61 4.73 -9.06
CA SER A 30 10.44 4.72 -10.51
C SER A 30 9.51 3.58 -10.96
N SER A 31 9.48 2.47 -10.23
CA SER A 31 8.61 1.32 -10.51
C SER A 31 7.13 1.68 -10.55
N GLU A 32 6.38 0.97 -11.37
CA GLU A 32 4.93 0.91 -11.24
C GLU A 32 4.59 0.07 -10.00
N ILE A 33 3.69 0.59 -9.17
CA ILE A 33 3.30 -0.07 -7.91
C ILE A 33 1.79 -0.10 -7.85
N PHE A 34 1.23 -1.27 -7.64
CA PHE A 34 -0.19 -1.48 -7.51
C PHE A 34 -0.52 -2.18 -6.20
N ILE A 35 -1.71 -1.87 -5.68
CA ILE A 35 -2.29 -2.51 -4.52
C ILE A 35 -3.66 -3.06 -4.89
N ALA A 36 -3.96 -4.26 -4.42
CA ALA A 36 -5.17 -4.98 -4.76
C ALA A 36 -5.88 -5.56 -3.52
N ARG A 37 -7.21 -5.61 -3.59
CA ARG A 37 -8.10 -6.30 -2.66
C ARG A 37 -9.11 -7.09 -3.48
N GLY A 38 -8.98 -8.42 -3.48
CA GLY A 38 -9.80 -9.28 -4.35
C GLY A 38 -9.59 -8.91 -5.82
N ALA A 39 -10.67 -8.59 -6.54
CA ALA A 39 -10.62 -8.21 -7.95
C ALA A 39 -10.29 -6.73 -8.21
N GLN A 40 -10.34 -5.87 -7.18
CA GLN A 40 -10.02 -4.46 -7.33
C GLN A 40 -8.51 -4.27 -7.21
N ARG A 41 -7.90 -3.65 -8.22
CA ARG A 41 -6.47 -3.29 -8.27
C ARG A 41 -6.33 -1.82 -8.68
N VAL A 42 -5.55 -1.06 -7.93
CA VAL A 42 -5.37 0.39 -8.15
C VAL A 42 -3.89 0.75 -8.07
N ASN A 43 -3.52 1.84 -8.73
CA ASN A 43 -2.16 2.38 -8.65
C ASN A 43 -1.91 2.93 -7.24
N ALA A 44 -0.87 2.42 -6.56
CA ALA A 44 -0.52 2.82 -5.20
C ALA A 44 -0.04 4.29 -5.10
N LYS A 45 0.29 4.93 -6.23
CA LYS A 45 0.63 6.36 -6.33
C LYS A 45 -0.62 7.26 -6.46
N SER A 46 -1.82 6.70 -6.62
CA SER A 46 -3.08 7.45 -6.71
C SER A 46 -3.85 7.43 -5.39
N ILE A 47 -3.87 8.57 -4.69
CA ILE A 47 -4.57 8.69 -3.40
C ILE A 47 -6.06 8.35 -3.50
N MET A 48 -6.73 8.81 -4.56
CA MET A 48 -8.14 8.50 -4.80
C MET A 48 -8.34 7.01 -5.02
N GLY A 49 -7.47 6.36 -5.81
CA GLY A 49 -7.52 4.91 -6.05
C GLY A 49 -7.36 4.12 -4.76
N VAL A 50 -6.35 4.46 -3.96
CA VAL A 50 -6.07 3.81 -2.67
C VAL A 50 -7.23 3.97 -1.69
N MET A 51 -7.86 5.15 -1.61
CA MET A 51 -9.02 5.35 -0.75
C MET A 51 -10.25 4.54 -1.21
N MET A 52 -10.45 4.40 -2.52
CA MET A 52 -11.57 3.64 -3.09
C MET A 52 -11.47 2.12 -2.89
N LEU A 53 -10.28 1.57 -2.59
CA LEU A 53 -10.13 0.15 -2.21
C LEU A 53 -10.91 -0.21 -0.93
N ALA A 54 -11.22 0.79 -0.10
CA ALA A 54 -11.97 0.66 1.14
C ALA A 54 -11.46 -0.48 2.05
N ALA A 55 -10.14 -0.71 2.08
CA ALA A 55 -9.52 -1.81 2.79
C ALA A 55 -9.34 -1.45 4.28
N GLY A 56 -10.16 -2.08 5.13
CA GLY A 56 -10.15 -1.88 6.58
C GLY A 56 -9.15 -2.79 7.31
N MET A 57 -9.09 -2.65 8.64
CA MET A 57 -8.31 -3.53 9.51
C MET A 57 -8.69 -5.01 9.31
N GLY A 58 -7.68 -5.89 9.34
CA GLY A 58 -7.82 -7.33 9.14
C GLY A 58 -7.91 -7.75 7.66
N VAL A 59 -8.11 -6.82 6.73
CA VAL A 59 -8.10 -7.12 5.30
C VAL A 59 -6.67 -7.41 4.84
N THR A 60 -6.51 -8.48 4.07
CA THR A 60 -5.27 -8.73 3.33
C THR A 60 -5.32 -8.01 1.99
N VAL A 61 -4.27 -7.26 1.69
CA VAL A 61 -4.06 -6.60 0.41
C VAL A 61 -2.81 -7.18 -0.25
N LYS A 62 -2.84 -7.30 -1.57
CA LYS A 62 -1.68 -7.69 -2.36
C LYS A 62 -1.02 -6.45 -2.93
N VAL A 63 0.27 -6.27 -2.70
CA VAL A 63 1.06 -5.20 -3.31
C VAL A 63 2.01 -5.82 -4.32
N ASP A 64 2.00 -5.32 -5.54
CA ASP A 64 2.88 -5.76 -6.62
C ASP A 64 3.62 -4.57 -7.24
N ALA A 65 4.86 -4.80 -7.68
CA ALA A 65 5.70 -3.77 -8.23
C ALA A 65 6.47 -4.26 -9.46
N SER A 66 6.66 -3.36 -10.44
CA SER A 66 7.38 -3.62 -11.69
C SER A 66 8.30 -2.45 -12.04
N GLY A 67 9.60 -2.74 -12.15
CA GLY A 67 10.63 -1.74 -12.44
C GLY A 67 11.95 -2.07 -11.73
N SER A 68 12.93 -1.18 -11.89
CA SER A 68 14.31 -1.36 -11.40
C SER A 68 14.44 -1.31 -9.88
N ASP A 69 13.52 -0.63 -9.20
CA ASP A 69 13.49 -0.46 -7.74
C ASP A 69 12.31 -1.21 -7.07
N ALA A 70 11.73 -2.20 -7.78
CA ALA A 70 10.52 -2.91 -7.35
C ALA A 70 10.69 -3.63 -6.00
N GLU A 71 11.80 -4.32 -5.79
CA GLU A 71 12.05 -5.05 -4.52
C GLU A 71 12.15 -4.08 -3.34
N GLN A 72 12.90 -2.99 -3.50
CA GLN A 72 13.02 -1.97 -2.45
C GLN A 72 11.67 -1.30 -2.17
N ALA A 73 10.88 -1.02 -3.21
CA ALA A 73 9.54 -0.46 -3.05
C ALA A 73 8.63 -1.37 -2.21
N LEU A 74 8.66 -2.69 -2.46
CA LEU A 74 7.87 -3.64 -1.69
C LEU A 74 8.33 -3.73 -0.23
N LEU A 75 9.65 -3.72 0.03
CA LEU A 75 10.21 -3.73 1.38
C LEU A 75 9.80 -2.48 2.18
N ASP A 76 9.94 -1.30 1.59
CA ASP A 76 9.61 -0.04 2.25
C ASP A 76 8.10 0.08 2.50
N ILE A 77 7.28 -0.36 1.54
CA ILE A 77 5.83 -0.43 1.70
C ILE A 77 5.46 -1.41 2.81
N GLN A 78 6.04 -2.61 2.83
CA GLN A 78 5.79 -3.57 3.90
C GLN A 78 6.12 -2.99 5.28
N SER A 79 7.26 -2.30 5.39
CA SER A 79 7.65 -1.59 6.60
C SER A 79 6.64 -0.51 7.01
N LEU A 80 6.12 0.26 6.06
CA LEU A 80 5.09 1.27 6.32
C LEU A 80 3.81 0.66 6.91
N PHE A 81 3.34 -0.47 6.36
CA PHE A 81 2.17 -1.18 6.88
C PHE A 81 2.45 -1.82 8.25
N ASN A 82 3.61 -2.45 8.44
CA ASN A 82 4.01 -3.04 9.71
C ASN A 82 4.10 -2.00 10.83
N ASN A 83 4.54 -0.78 10.50
CA ASN A 83 4.57 0.35 11.41
C ASN A 83 3.20 1.04 11.58
N LYS A 84 2.11 0.43 11.10
CA LYS A 84 0.74 0.96 11.16
C LYS A 84 0.63 2.40 10.65
N PHE A 85 1.40 2.74 9.61
CA PHE A 85 1.47 4.12 9.11
C PHE A 85 1.87 5.16 10.18
N GLY A 86 2.54 4.75 11.27
CA GLY A 86 2.89 5.61 12.40
C GLY A 86 1.70 6.04 13.27
N GLU A 87 0.62 5.25 13.27
CA GLU A 87 -0.57 5.47 14.11
C GLU A 87 -0.39 4.74 15.45
N GLN A 88 -0.72 5.43 16.55
CA GLN A 88 -0.55 4.91 17.92
C GLN A 88 -1.69 3.96 18.36
N GLU A 89 -2.69 3.72 17.51
CA GLU A 89 -3.84 2.83 17.77
C GLU A 89 -4.02 1.80 16.64
#